data_AF-A0AA89AIK3-F1
#
_entry.id   AF-A0AA89AIK3-F1
#
_cell.length_a   1.000
_cell.length_b   1.000
_cell.length_c   1.000
_cell.angle_alpha   90.00
_cell.angle_beta   90.00
_cell.angle_gamma   90.00
#
_symmetry.space_group_name_H-M   'P 1'
#
loop_
_entity.id
_entity.type
_entity.pdbx_description
1 polymer ?
#
loop_
_entity_poly.entity_id
_entity_poly.type
_entity_poly.pdbx_seq_one_letter_code
_entity_poly.pdbx_strand_id
1 'polypeptide(L)'
;MAEVIESDECVNACGVDRKAVGISSDSLLEPQFTAKLCSRACYQNCPNIVDLYYNLAMGEGVFLPDLWKAQRNMPRRAMSQLLSSGAASGPASAAAQAPVSAAGCPAPTSM
;
A
#
# COMPACT_ATOMS: atom_id res chain seq x y z
N MET A 1 26.88 -8.53 -5.30
CA MET A 1 26.07 -7.70 -4.37
C MET A 1 26.03 -8.47 -3.06
N ALA A 2 26.34 -7.84 -1.93
CA ALA A 2 26.30 -8.54 -0.66
C ALA A 2 24.82 -8.77 -0.30
N GLU A 3 24.45 -10.03 -0.07
CA GLU A 3 23.13 -10.37 0.45
C GLU A 3 23.09 -9.97 1.92
N VAL A 4 22.52 -8.80 2.20
CA VAL A 4 22.38 -8.28 3.56
C VAL A 4 21.05 -8.75 4.10
N ILE A 5 21.10 -9.51 5.19
CA ILE A 5 19.92 -9.92 5.95
C ILE A 5 19.68 -8.86 7.03
N GLU A 6 18.45 -8.33 7.10
CA GLU A 6 18.07 -7.35 8.11
C GLU A 6 18.18 -7.94 9.53
N SER A 7 18.68 -7.11 10.46
CA SER A 7 18.83 -7.50 11.87
C SER A 7 17.49 -7.56 12.60
N ASP A 8 17.45 -8.19 13.77
CA ASP A 8 16.23 -8.23 14.58
C ASP A 8 15.86 -6.84 15.13
N GLU A 9 16.84 -5.95 15.36
CA GLU A 9 16.52 -4.56 15.70
C GLU A 9 15.80 -3.86 14.55
N CYS A 10 16.25 -4.10 13.33
CA CYS A 10 15.63 -3.56 12.13
C CYS A 10 14.21 -4.10 11.93
N VAL A 11 14.02 -5.43 12.03
CA VAL A 11 12.72 -6.09 11.95
C VAL A 11 11.73 -5.48 12.95
N ASN A 12 12.15 -5.32 14.21
CA ASN A 12 11.32 -4.74 15.25
C ASN A 12 11.01 -3.25 15.00
N ALA A 13 11.99 -2.48 14.52
CA ALA A 13 11.81 -1.07 14.18
C ALA A 13 10.78 -0.86 13.06
N CYS A 14 10.75 -1.75 12.07
CA CYS A 14 9.76 -1.73 11.00
C CYS A 14 8.40 -2.33 11.39
N GLY A 15 8.31 -3.01 12.53
CA GLY A 15 7.08 -3.66 12.98
C GLY A 15 6.70 -4.92 12.19
N VAL A 16 7.69 -5.56 11.57
CA VAL A 16 7.54 -6.86 10.90
C VAL A 16 7.90 -8.01 11.84
N ASP A 17 7.44 -9.21 11.51
CA ASP A 17 7.79 -10.44 12.23
C ASP A 17 8.35 -11.47 11.25
N ARG A 18 9.56 -11.97 11.51
CA ARG A 18 10.21 -13.02 10.70
C ARG A 18 9.47 -14.35 10.76
N LYS A 19 8.61 -14.54 11.77
CA LYS A 19 7.79 -15.74 11.96
C LYS A 19 6.43 -15.66 11.26
N ALA A 20 6.07 -14.50 10.72
CA ALA A 20 4.84 -14.39 9.94
C ALA A 20 4.91 -15.28 8.70
N VAL A 21 3.81 -15.95 8.39
CA VAL A 21 3.68 -16.77 7.18
C VAL A 21 2.98 -15.93 6.12
N GLY A 22 3.75 -15.51 5.10
CA GLY A 22 3.25 -14.66 4.03
C GLY A 22 3.28 -13.16 4.38
N ILE A 23 2.93 -12.36 3.39
CA ILE A 23 2.86 -10.90 3.49
C ILE A 23 1.49 -10.49 2.97
N SER A 24 0.77 -9.66 3.72
CA SER A 24 -0.48 -9.04 3.24
C SER A 24 -0.27 -7.55 3.02
N SER A 25 -0.81 -7.05 1.91
CA SER A 25 -0.91 -5.62 1.65
C SER A 25 -1.85 -4.90 2.62
N ASP A 26 -2.80 -5.62 3.24
CA ASP A 26 -3.68 -5.06 4.27
C ASP A 26 -2.91 -4.52 5.48
N SER A 27 -1.68 -4.97 5.74
CA SER A 27 -0.86 -4.42 6.82
C SER A 27 -0.56 -2.93 6.61
N LEU A 28 -0.48 -2.45 5.37
CA LEU A 28 -0.32 -1.02 5.06
C LEU A 28 -1.55 -0.20 5.48
N LEU A 29 -2.69 -0.86 5.70
CA LEU A 29 -3.91 -0.29 6.22
C LEU A 29 -3.96 -0.26 7.76
N GLU A 30 -2.98 -0.83 8.45
CA GLU A 30 -2.91 -0.77 9.90
C GLU A 30 -2.11 0.48 10.33
N PRO A 31 -2.72 1.48 11.00
CA PRO A 31 -2.02 2.74 11.33
C PRO A 31 -0.77 2.53 12.18
N GLN A 32 -0.79 1.51 13.04
CA GLN A 32 0.34 1.16 13.91
C GLN A 32 1.50 0.56 13.12
N PHE A 33 1.21 -0.34 12.18
CA PHE A 33 2.22 -0.92 11.29
C PHE A 33 2.83 0.17 10.42
N THR A 34 1.98 0.93 9.74
CA THR A 34 2.41 2.05 8.91
C THR A 34 3.25 3.03 9.70
N ALA A 35 2.90 3.36 10.95
CA ALA A 35 3.72 4.22 11.79
C ALA A 35 5.14 3.71 12.05
N LYS A 36 5.30 2.41 12.28
CA LYS A 36 6.61 1.78 12.45
C LYS A 36 7.38 1.74 11.13
N LEU A 37 6.73 1.35 10.03
CA LEU A 37 7.33 1.32 8.69
C LEU A 37 7.80 2.72 8.24
N CYS A 38 7.03 3.78 8.54
CA CYS A 38 7.38 5.17 8.26
C CYS A 38 8.40 5.78 9.23
N SER A 39 8.76 5.06 10.29
CA SER A 39 9.65 5.57 11.32
C SER A 39 11.05 5.78 10.75
N ARG A 40 11.78 6.77 11.27
CA ARG A 40 13.16 7.02 10.84
C ARG A 40 14.08 5.83 11.11
N ALA A 41 13.80 5.08 12.17
CA ALA A 41 14.56 3.88 12.54
C ALA A 41 14.42 2.77 11.49
N CYS A 42 13.21 2.54 10.98
CA CYS A 42 12.99 1.60 9.88
C CYS A 42 13.57 2.16 8.56
N TYR A 43 13.16 3.36 8.16
CA TYR A 43 13.49 3.89 6.84
C TYR A 43 14.99 4.01 6.56
N GLN A 44 15.80 4.34 7.57
CA GLN A 44 17.24 4.58 7.38
C GLN A 44 18.10 3.33 7.59
N ASN A 45 17.60 2.34 8.32
CA ASN A 45 18.42 1.18 8.72
C ASN A 45 17.95 -0.14 8.10
N CYS A 46 16.82 -0.15 7.40
CA CYS A 46 16.15 -1.37 6.93
C CYS A 46 15.87 -1.37 5.43
N PRO A 47 16.89 -1.24 4.56
CA PRO A 47 16.69 -1.05 3.13
C PRO A 47 15.86 -2.18 2.48
N ASN A 48 16.07 -3.44 2.87
CA ASN A 48 15.35 -4.56 2.23
C ASN A 48 13.87 -4.62 2.64
N ILE A 49 13.55 -4.34 3.90
CA ILE A 49 12.15 -4.30 4.36
C ILE A 49 11.42 -3.11 3.74
N VAL A 50 12.06 -1.94 3.70
CA VAL A 50 11.48 -0.73 3.10
C VAL A 50 11.20 -0.95 1.63
N ASP A 51 12.15 -1.51 0.88
CA ASP A 51 11.99 -1.82 -0.54
C ASP A 51 10.86 -2.84 -0.78
N LEU A 52 10.81 -3.90 0.03
CA LEU A 52 9.76 -4.92 -0.04
C LEU A 52 8.35 -4.30 0.09
N TYR A 53 8.11 -3.48 1.11
CA TYR A 53 6.80 -2.85 1.31
C TYR A 53 6.52 -1.73 0.33
N TYR A 54 7.55 -1.03 -0.16
CA TYR A 54 7.41 -0.06 -1.23
C TYR A 54 6.90 -0.73 -2.51
N ASN A 55 7.52 -1.83 -2.92
CA ASN A 55 7.10 -2.60 -4.09
C ASN A 55 5.72 -3.24 -3.90
N LEU A 56 5.41 -3.71 -2.68
CA LEU A 56 4.08 -4.20 -2.35
C LEU A 56 3.02 -3.11 -2.50
N ALA A 57 3.25 -1.91 -1.95
CA ALA A 57 2.33 -0.79 -2.08
C ALA A 57 2.14 -0.36 -3.55
N MET A 58 3.23 -0.34 -4.32
CA MET A 58 3.18 -0.07 -5.75
C MET A 58 2.34 -1.11 -6.51
N GLY A 59 2.41 -2.38 -6.10
CA GLY A 59 1.57 -3.46 -6.63
C GLY A 59 0.07 -3.24 -6.36
N GLU A 60 -0.26 -2.56 -5.26
CA GLU A 60 -1.62 -2.15 -4.89
C GLU A 60 -2.04 -0.80 -5.50
N GLY A 61 -1.19 -0.19 -6.32
CA GLY A 61 -1.44 1.14 -6.90
C GLY A 61 -1.29 2.30 -5.91
N VAL A 62 -0.61 2.07 -4.78
CA VAL A 62 -0.39 3.06 -3.71
C VAL A 62 1.07 3.49 -3.67
N PHE A 63 1.31 4.79 -3.55
CA PHE A 63 2.65 5.32 -3.35
C PHE A 63 2.99 5.42 -1.86
N LEU A 64 3.94 4.60 -1.39
CA LEU A 64 4.32 4.51 0.02
C LEU A 64 4.74 5.88 0.64
N PRO A 65 5.49 6.76 -0.06
CA PRO A 65 5.78 8.10 0.46
C PRO A 65 4.57 8.99 0.70
N ASP A 66 3.47 8.80 -0.03
CA ASP A 66 2.23 9.55 0.22
C ASP A 66 1.50 9.02 1.46
N LEU A 67 1.55 7.70 1.67
CA LEU A 67 1.16 7.04 2.92
C LEU A 67 1.86 7.68 4.12
N TRP A 68 3.17 7.91 4.01
CA TRP A 68 4.01 8.47 5.07
C TRP A 68 3.64 9.93 5.40
N LYS A 69 3.43 10.75 4.36
CA LYS A 69 2.97 12.14 4.53
C LYS A 69 1.60 12.17 5.21
N ALA A 70 0.68 11.31 4.75
CA ALA A 70 -0.66 11.22 5.31
C ALA A 70 -0.62 10.74 6.77
N GLN A 71 0.24 9.78 7.10
CA GLN A 71 0.41 9.27 8.46
C GLN A 71 0.98 10.32 9.42
N ARG A 72 1.91 11.17 8.97
CA ARG A 72 2.43 12.30 9.77
C ARG A 72 1.40 13.41 10.01
N ASN A 73 0.64 13.77 8.97
CA ASN A 73 -0.23 14.92 9.04
C ASN A 73 -1.60 14.57 9.64
N MET A 74 -2.17 13.42 9.29
CA MET A 74 -3.50 12.97 9.72
C MET A 74 -3.61 11.43 9.75
N PRO A 75 -3.11 10.75 10.80
CA PRO A 75 -3.05 9.30 10.86
C PRO A 75 -4.43 8.61 10.73
N ARG A 76 -5.51 9.27 11.19
CA ARG A 76 -6.88 8.75 11.01
C ARG A 76 -7.45 8.93 9.59
N ARG A 77 -7.03 9.94 8.83
CA ARG A 77 -7.54 10.21 7.46
C ARG A 77 -6.72 9.54 6.36
N ALA A 78 -5.44 9.28 6.61
CA ALA A 78 -4.57 8.54 5.70
C ALA A 78 -5.22 7.24 5.24
N MET A 79 -5.80 6.53 6.20
CA MET A 79 -6.54 5.29 6.00
C MET A 79 -7.74 5.44 5.07
N SER A 80 -8.65 6.38 5.35
CA SER A 80 -9.85 6.56 4.53
C SER A 80 -9.54 6.94 3.08
N GLN A 81 -8.44 7.66 2.83
CA GLN A 81 -8.04 8.02 1.47
C GLN A 81 -7.50 6.83 0.68
N LEU A 82 -6.82 5.87 1.32
CA LEU A 82 -6.33 4.66 0.66
C LEU A 82 -7.48 3.75 0.24
N LEU A 83 -8.44 3.50 1.14
CA LEU A 83 -9.62 2.71 0.83
C LEU A 83 -10.52 3.39 -0.20
N SER A 84 -10.54 4.72 -0.25
CA SER A 84 -11.34 5.49 -1.20
C SER A 84 -10.65 5.72 -2.55
N SER A 85 -9.33 5.51 -2.61
CA SER A 85 -8.52 5.69 -3.83
C SER A 85 -8.15 4.32 -4.39
N GLY A 86 -9.15 3.53 -4.76
CA GLY A 86 -9.00 2.51 -5.81
C GLY A 86 -8.77 3.16 -7.19
N ALA A 87 -7.92 4.18 -7.26
CA ALA A 87 -7.63 4.91 -8.47
C ALA A 87 -6.44 4.25 -9.16
N ALA A 88 -6.74 3.18 -9.91
CA ALA A 88 -5.86 2.70 -10.95
C ALA A 88 -5.53 3.90 -11.86
N SER A 89 -4.30 4.39 -11.80
CA SER A 89 -3.79 5.39 -12.74
C SER A 89 -3.55 4.66 -14.07
N GLY A 90 -4.63 4.50 -14.83
CA GLY A 90 -4.56 4.04 -16.21
C GLY A 90 -3.74 5.00 -17.07
N PRO A 91 -3.03 4.52 -18.11
CA PRO A 91 -2.25 5.39 -18.98
C PRO A 91 -3.15 6.45 -19.61
N ALA A 92 -2.76 7.72 -19.51
CA ALA A 92 -3.42 8.82 -20.21
C ALA A 92 -3.16 8.68 -21.72
N SER A 93 -4.04 7.96 -22.42
CA SER A 93 -4.12 8.00 -23.88
C SER A 93 -5.19 8.98 -24.31
N ALA A 94 -4.76 9.91 -25.16
CA ALA A 94 -5.48 11.06 -25.66
C ALA A 94 -6.84 10.70 -26.30
N ALA A 95 -7.75 11.68 -26.22
CA ALA A 95 -9.13 11.65 -26.64
C ALA A 95 -9.37 11.09 -28.06
N ALA A 96 -10.34 10.21 -28.19
CA ALA A 96 -11.19 10.08 -29.37
C ALA A 96 -12.60 9.66 -28.94
N GLN A 97 -13.58 10.22 -29.64
CA GLN A 97 -14.99 10.38 -29.25
C GLN A 97 -15.79 9.06 -29.19
N ALA A 98 -16.88 9.08 -28.41
CA ALA A 98 -17.80 7.98 -28.09
C ALA A 98 -18.59 7.44 -29.32
N PRO A 99 -19.39 6.35 -29.19
CA PRO A 99 -20.71 6.48 -28.57
C PRO A 99 -21.16 5.33 -27.64
N VAL A 100 -22.18 5.70 -26.87
CA VAL A 100 -23.00 4.96 -25.91
C VAL A 100 -23.54 3.58 -26.35
N SER A 101 -23.62 2.65 -25.40
CA SER A 101 -24.76 1.73 -25.27
C SER A 101 -24.88 1.23 -23.83
N ALA A 102 -25.99 1.59 -23.20
CA ALA A 102 -26.41 1.06 -21.92
C ALA A 102 -26.94 -0.37 -22.11
N ALA A 103 -26.28 -1.34 -21.49
CA ALA A 103 -26.83 -2.68 -21.28
C ALA A 103 -26.89 -2.92 -19.78
N GLY A 104 -28.07 -2.75 -19.19
CA GLY A 104 -28.34 -3.05 -17.79
C GLY A 104 -28.23 -4.55 -17.53
N CYS A 105 -27.58 -4.92 -16.42
CA CYS A 105 -27.66 -6.28 -15.88
C CYS A 105 -29.08 -6.54 -15.37
N PRO A 106 -29.76 -7.64 -15.78
CA PRO A 106 -31.00 -8.06 -15.16
C PRO A 106 -30.74 -8.63 -13.76
N ALA A 107 -31.62 -8.30 -12.81
CA ALA A 107 -31.61 -8.82 -11.44
C ALA A 107 -31.93 -10.33 -11.41
N PRO A 108 -31.44 -11.09 -10.41
CA PRO A 108 -31.80 -12.49 -10.25
C PRO A 108 -33.22 -12.63 -9.70
N THR A 109 -34.07 -13.39 -10.39
CA THR A 109 -35.36 -13.86 -9.88
C THR A 109 -35.14 -15.02 -8.92
N SER A 110 -35.55 -14.85 -7.65
CA SER A 110 -35.68 -15.94 -6.68
C SER A 110 -36.82 -16.89 -7.07
N MET A 111 -36.60 -18.19 -6.81
CA MET A 111 -37.63 -19.21 -6.62
C MET A 111 -37.47 -19.76 -5.20
#